data_AF-A0A6B0WW22-F1
#
_entry.id   AF-A0A6B0WW22-F1
#
_cell.length_a   1.000
_cell.length_b   1.000
_cell.length_c   1.000
_cell.angle_alpha   90.00
_cell.angle_beta   90.00
_cell.angle_gamma   90.00
#
_symmetry.space_group_name_H-M   'P 1'
#
loop_
_entity.id
_entity.type
_entity.pdbx_description
1 polymer ?
#
loop_
_entity_poly.entity_id
_entity_poly.type
_entity_poly.pdbx_seq_one_letter_code
_entity_poly.pdbx_strand_id
1 'polypeptide(L)'
;MVLKILDTAVNCVTLRVACKDARGMRIYRADRADGVFEEVGVTREDRFVDAADLIPGKTYYYIAVGSDRHPEQGELKDMEPVEAQVPCAPCEKQVDLTQEAEAFEVQMGGYVDESNAVT
;
A
#
# COMPACT_ATOMS: atom_id res chain seq x y z
N MET A 1 -18.21 7.96 -9.77
CA MET A 1 -17.14 7.09 -9.27
C MET A 1 -15.87 7.90 -9.11
N VAL A 2 -15.06 7.64 -8.09
CA VAL A 2 -13.79 8.33 -7.83
C VAL A 2 -12.72 7.27 -7.57
N LEU A 3 -11.63 7.31 -8.34
CA LEU A 3 -10.41 6.53 -8.11
C LEU A 3 -9.28 7.49 -7.77
N LYS A 4 -8.53 7.23 -6.70
CA LYS A 4 -7.38 8.05 -6.29
C LYS A 4 -6.26 7.17 -5.76
N ILE A 5 -5.03 7.59 -5.94
CA ILE A 5 -3.89 7.00 -5.23
C ILE A 5 -3.94 7.47 -3.78
N LEU A 6 -3.91 6.52 -2.84
CA LEU A 6 -3.85 6.80 -1.41
C LEU A 6 -2.41 6.79 -0.91
N ASP A 7 -1.64 5.78 -1.32
CA ASP A 7 -0.25 5.58 -0.91
C ASP A 7 0.51 4.74 -1.95
N THR A 8 1.81 4.92 -2.05
CA THR A 8 2.69 4.11 -2.91
C THR A 8 3.93 3.71 -2.13
N ALA A 9 4.25 2.43 -2.14
CA ALA A 9 5.44 1.85 -1.53
C ALA A 9 6.15 0.94 -2.53
N VAL A 10 7.33 0.42 -2.14
CA VAL A 10 8.07 -0.51 -2.99
C VAL A 10 7.18 -1.73 -3.28
N ASN A 11 6.97 -2.02 -4.55
CA ASN A 11 6.10 -3.10 -5.05
C ASN A 11 4.64 -3.00 -4.57
N CYS A 12 4.16 -1.81 -4.18
CA CYS A 12 2.81 -1.68 -3.62
C CYS A 12 2.17 -0.35 -3.99
N VAL A 13 0.92 -0.38 -4.44
CA VAL A 13 0.09 0.80 -4.66
C VAL A 13 -1.23 0.61 -3.91
N THR A 14 -1.52 1.54 -3.00
CA THR A 14 -2.81 1.60 -2.34
C THR A 14 -3.72 2.60 -3.05
N LEU A 15 -4.88 2.13 -3.49
CA LEU A 15 -5.89 2.92 -4.16
C LEU A 15 -7.07 3.16 -3.22
N ARG A 16 -7.66 4.36 -3.31
CA ARG A 16 -8.98 4.67 -2.78
C ARG A 16 -10.00 4.60 -3.91
N VAL A 17 -11.02 3.78 -3.72
CA VAL A 17 -12.05 3.48 -4.71
C VAL A 17 -13.40 3.84 -4.13
N ALA A 18 -13.98 4.98 -4.53
CA ALA A 18 -15.27 5.41 -4.01
C ALA A 18 -16.34 5.41 -5.09
N CYS A 19 -17.42 4.66 -4.87
CA CYS A 19 -18.61 4.72 -5.71
C CYS A 19 -19.86 4.60 -4.85
N LYS A 20 -20.83 5.46 -5.15
CA LYS A 20 -22.09 5.52 -4.41
C LYS A 20 -23.05 4.41 -4.83
N ASP A 21 -22.85 3.83 -6.01
CA ASP A 21 -23.85 3.00 -6.68
C ASP A 21 -23.39 1.56 -6.93
N ALA A 22 -22.12 1.21 -6.63
CA ALA A 22 -21.56 -0.09 -6.99
C ALA A 22 -21.49 -1.04 -5.78
N ARG A 23 -21.92 -2.29 -5.99
CA ARG A 23 -21.79 -3.39 -5.01
C ARG A 23 -20.37 -3.94 -4.88
N GLY A 24 -19.49 -3.52 -5.79
CA GLY A 24 -18.08 -3.91 -5.88
C GLY A 24 -17.42 -3.25 -7.09
N MET A 25 -16.11 -3.37 -7.18
CA MET A 25 -15.26 -2.70 -8.15
C MET A 25 -14.19 -3.62 -8.68
N ARG A 26 -14.09 -3.70 -10.01
CA ARG A 26 -12.99 -4.33 -10.72
C ARG A 26 -11.91 -3.27 -10.95
N ILE A 27 -10.69 -3.57 -10.56
CA ILE A 27 -9.53 -2.72 -10.75
C ILE A 27 -8.71 -3.30 -11.90
N TYR A 28 -8.38 -2.43 -12.84
CA TYR A 28 -7.56 -2.75 -13.98
C TYR A 28 -6.25 -1.96 -13.92
N ARG A 29 -5.16 -2.57 -14.37
CA ARG A 29 -3.83 -1.98 -14.44
C ARG A 29 -3.26 -2.11 -15.85
N ALA A 30 -2.55 -1.08 -16.31
CA ALA A 30 -1.77 -1.10 -17.54
C ALA A 30 -0.37 -0.52 -17.32
N ASP A 31 0.58 -0.93 -18.16
CA ASP A 31 1.95 -0.39 -18.20
C ASP A 31 2.06 0.94 -18.98
N ARG A 32 0.99 1.33 -19.68
CA ARG A 32 0.90 2.54 -20.50
C ARG A 32 -0.52 3.10 -20.43
N ALA A 33 -0.66 4.42 -20.53
CA ALA A 33 -1.97 5.09 -20.49
C ALA A 33 -2.95 4.53 -21.54
N ASP A 34 -2.50 4.33 -22.78
CA ASP A 34 -3.31 3.78 -23.88
C ASP A 34 -3.12 2.26 -24.09
N GLY A 35 -2.57 1.60 -23.07
CA GLY A 35 -2.17 0.20 -23.10
C GLY A 35 -3.35 -0.78 -23.06
N VAL A 36 -3.01 -2.06 -22.96
CA VAL A 36 -4.00 -3.09 -22.60
C VAL A 36 -4.13 -3.09 -21.09
N PHE A 37 -5.37 -3.03 -20.61
CA PHE A 37 -5.69 -3.01 -19.20
C PHE A 37 -6.05 -4.43 -18.74
N GLU A 38 -5.28 -4.94 -17.77
CA GLU A 38 -5.47 -6.25 -17.18
C GLU A 38 -6.17 -6.14 -15.83
N GLU A 39 -7.14 -7.01 -15.57
CA GLU A 39 -7.83 -7.04 -14.26
C GLU A 39 -6.83 -7.51 -13.19
N VAL A 40 -6.52 -6.64 -12.23
CA VAL A 40 -5.65 -6.95 -11.09
C VAL A 40 -6.42 -7.40 -9.86
N GLY A 41 -7.73 -7.16 -9.83
CA GLY A 41 -8.59 -7.71 -8.79
C GLY A 41 -9.95 -7.04 -8.66
N VAL A 42 -10.71 -7.50 -7.67
CA VAL A 42 -12.04 -6.98 -7.35
C VAL A 42 -12.11 -6.64 -5.86
N THR A 43 -12.60 -5.46 -5.51
CA THR A 43 -12.85 -5.04 -4.12
C THR A 43 -14.30 -4.62 -3.91
N ARG A 44 -14.82 -4.79 -2.69
CA ARG A 44 -16.10 -4.19 -2.25
C ARG A 44 -15.90 -3.08 -1.23
N GLU A 45 -14.65 -2.86 -0.82
CA GLU A 45 -14.25 -1.84 0.13
C GLU A 45 -13.86 -0.57 -0.62
N ASP A 46 -13.79 0.55 0.11
CA ASP A 46 -13.33 1.81 -0.45
C ASP A 46 -11.80 1.89 -0.63
N ARG A 47 -11.10 0.79 -0.32
CA ARG A 47 -9.65 0.64 -0.42
C ARG A 47 -9.30 -0.62 -1.23
N PHE A 48 -8.28 -0.50 -2.06
CA PHE A 48 -7.66 -1.63 -2.77
C PHE A 48 -6.15 -1.53 -2.63
N VAL A 49 -5.49 -2.68 -2.45
CA VAL A 49 -4.04 -2.78 -2.38
C VAL A 49 -3.56 -3.65 -3.53
N ASP A 50 -2.86 -3.04 -4.47
CA ASP A 50 -2.14 -3.76 -5.52
C ASP A 50 -0.72 -4.00 -5.04
N ALA A 51 -0.35 -5.27 -4.85
CA ALA A 51 1.00 -5.67 -4.43
C ALA A 51 1.56 -6.80 -5.31
N ALA A 52 0.91 -7.11 -6.44
CA ALA A 52 1.29 -8.22 -7.31
C ALA A 52 2.07 -7.70 -8.52
N ASP A 53 3.27 -8.23 -8.75
CA ASP A 53 4.06 -7.99 -9.98
C ASP A 53 4.37 -6.50 -10.29
N LEU A 54 4.41 -5.67 -9.25
CA LEU A 54 4.82 -4.27 -9.36
C LEU A 54 6.35 -4.17 -9.38
N ILE A 55 6.88 -3.47 -10.37
CA ILE A 55 8.31 -3.25 -10.53
C ILE A 55 8.68 -1.88 -9.92
N PRO A 56 9.69 -1.79 -9.02
CA PRO A 56 10.13 -0.51 -8.47
C PRO A 56 10.60 0.44 -9.57
N GLY A 57 10.23 1.72 -9.45
CA GLY A 57 10.59 2.76 -10.42
C GLY A 57 9.76 2.73 -11.70
N LYS A 58 8.78 1.83 -11.81
CA LYS A 58 7.87 1.78 -12.96
C LYS A 58 6.59 2.57 -12.67
N THR A 59 6.06 3.17 -13.72
CA THR A 59 4.77 3.86 -13.71
C THR A 59 3.68 2.92 -14.18
N TYR A 60 2.56 2.89 -13.47
CA TYR A 60 1.39 2.10 -13.81
C TYR A 60 0.15 2.98 -13.87
N TYR A 61 -0.83 2.53 -14.66
CA TYR A 61 -2.07 3.24 -14.95
C TYR A 61 -3.23 2.42 -14.46
N TYR A 62 -4.12 3.02 -13.65
CA TYR A 62 -5.22 2.32 -12.99
C TYR A 62 -6.57 2.86 -13.42
N ILE A 63 -7.50 1.94 -13.65
CA ILE A 63 -8.92 2.21 -13.90
C ILE A 63 -9.76 1.33 -12.99
N ALA A 64 -10.89 1.85 -12.53
CA ALA A 64 -11.87 1.09 -11.77
C ALA A 64 -13.19 1.07 -12.53
N VAL A 65 -13.88 -0.07 -12.55
CA VAL A 65 -15.21 -0.21 -13.14
C VAL A 65 -16.11 -1.00 -12.19
N GLY A 66 -17.40 -0.67 -12.15
CA GLY A 66 -18.37 -1.38 -11.32
C GLY A 66 -18.37 -2.88 -11.62
N SER A 67 -18.37 -3.72 -10.58
CA SER A 67 -18.24 -5.18 -10.73
C SER A 67 -19.40 -5.85 -11.48
N ASP A 68 -20.54 -5.15 -11.61
CA ASP A 68 -21.77 -5.62 -12.27
C ASP A 68 -21.61 -5.77 -13.79
N ARG A 69 -20.61 -5.12 -14.40
CA ARG A 69 -20.30 -5.26 -15.83
C ARG A 69 -18.82 -5.54 -16.04
N HIS A 70 -18.53 -6.26 -17.13
CA HIS A 70 -17.16 -6.50 -17.59
C HIS A 70 -16.92 -5.63 -18.84
N PRO A 71 -16.22 -4.49 -18.71
CA PRO A 71 -15.99 -3.59 -19.83
C PRO A 71 -15.15 -4.25 -20.92
N GLU A 72 -15.36 -3.84 -22.17
CA GLU A 72 -14.46 -4.17 -23.26
C GLU A 72 -13.21 -3.29 -23.24
N GLN A 73 -12.13 -3.75 -23.88
CA GLN A 73 -10.86 -3.02 -23.90
C GLN A 73 -10.96 -1.63 -24.55
N GLY A 74 -11.91 -1.41 -25.47
CA GLY A 74 -12.19 -0.08 -26.03
C GLY A 74 -12.69 0.90 -24.98
N GLU A 75 -13.69 0.49 -24.18
CA GLU A 75 -14.28 1.34 -23.13
C GLU A 75 -13.25 1.72 -22.05
N LEU A 76 -12.32 0.81 -21.72
CA LEU A 76 -11.25 1.10 -20.77
C LEU A 76 -10.27 2.16 -21.28
N LYS A 77 -9.96 2.18 -22.58
CA LYS A 77 -9.04 3.17 -23.17
C LYS A 77 -9.61 4.58 -23.25
N ASP A 78 -10.93 4.69 -23.39
CA ASP A 78 -11.62 5.99 -23.41
C ASP A 78 -11.74 6.61 -22.01
N MET A 79 -11.47 5.86 -20.93
CA MET A 79 -11.44 6.40 -19.57
C MET A 79 -10.09 7.05 -19.28
N GLU A 80 -10.11 8.13 -18.49
CA GLU A 80 -8.88 8.78 -18.00
C GLU A 80 -8.28 7.95 -16.84
N PRO A 81 -7.12 7.29 -17.04
CA PRO A 81 -6.53 6.46 -16.00
C PRO A 81 -5.85 7.31 -14.92
N VAL A 82 -5.79 6.77 -13.71
CA VAL A 82 -4.98 7.35 -12.64
C VAL A 82 -3.55 6.83 -12.76
N GLU A 83 -2.59 7.74 -12.86
CA GLU A 83 -1.17 7.41 -12.87
C GLU A 83 -0.65 7.18 -11.44
N ALA A 84 0.07 6.08 -11.24
CA ALA A 84 0.82 5.80 -10.02
C ALA A 84 2.26 5.44 -10.35
N GLN A 85 3.19 6.18 -9.74
CA GLN A 85 4.61 5.87 -9.79
C GLN A 85 4.96 4.99 -8.60
N VAL A 86 5.39 3.76 -8.87
CA VAL A 86 5.94 2.89 -7.82
C VAL A 86 7.30 3.45 -7.45
N PRO A 87 7.53 3.87 -6.19
CA PRO A 87 8.82 4.40 -5.80
C PRO A 87 9.90 3.37 -6.12
N CYS A 88 11.02 3.84 -6.69
CA CYS A 88 12.24 3.07 -6.63
C CYS A 88 12.47 2.71 -5.17
N ALA A 89 12.91 1.48 -4.89
CA ALA A 89 13.44 1.20 -3.56
C ALA A 89 14.46 2.31 -3.26
N PRO A 90 14.32 3.03 -2.14
CA PRO A 90 15.36 3.96 -1.75
C PRO A 90 16.65 3.16 -1.77
N CYS A 91 17.63 3.55 -2.60
CA CYS A 91 18.96 3.02 -2.42
C CYS A 91 19.27 3.24 -0.94
N GLU A 92 19.41 2.16 -0.18
CA GLU A 92 19.54 2.21 1.26
C GLU A 92 20.71 3.16 1.55
N LYS A 93 20.40 4.38 2.00
CA LYS A 93 21.41 5.19 2.68
C LYS A 93 21.68 4.39 3.95
N GLN A 94 22.82 3.71 3.92
CA GLN A 94 23.43 3.04 5.05
C GLN A 94 23.17 3.87 6.31
N VAL A 95 22.37 3.33 7.24
CA VAL A 95 22.00 4.01 8.47
C VAL A 95 23.28 4.15 9.28
N ASP A 96 23.81 5.38 9.39
CA ASP A 96 24.88 5.68 10.33
C ASP A 96 24.28 5.56 11.74
N LEU A 97 24.56 4.43 12.40
CA LEU A 97 24.18 4.14 13.78
C LEU A 97 25.02 4.99 14.74
N THR A 98 24.81 6.29 14.74
CA THR A 98 25.15 7.16 15.87
C THR A 98 23.86 7.58 16.56
N GLN A 99 23.19 6.60 17.18
CA GLN A 99 22.18 6.89 18.18
C GLN A 99 22.87 6.81 19.54
N GLU A 100 23.13 7.99 20.10
CA GLU A 100 23.74 8.17 21.41
C GLU A 100 22.96 7.40 22.46
N ALA A 101 23.66 6.54 23.19
CA ALA A 101 23.11 5.76 24.28
C ALA A 101 22.74 6.68 25.44
N GLU A 102 21.53 7.22 25.45
CA GLU A 102 20.95 7.76 26.68
C GLU A 102 20.61 6.57 27.60
N ALA A 103 21.49 6.35 28.57
CA ALA A 103 21.34 5.37 29.62
C ALA A 103 20.05 5.61 30.39
N PHE A 104 19.04 4.79 30.12
CA PHE A 104 17.83 4.72 30.94
C PHE A 104 18.16 3.91 32.20
N GLU A 105 18.50 4.61 33.29
CA GLU A 105 18.66 3.97 34.61
C GLU A 105 17.30 3.44 35.10
N VAL A 106 17.11 2.13 34.98
CA VAL A 106 16.00 1.44 35.64
C VAL A 106 16.32 1.35 37.13
N GLN A 107 15.65 2.14 37.97
CA GLN A 107 15.63 1.90 39.41
C GLN A 107 14.80 0.64 39.71
N MET A 108 15.47 -0.50 39.81
CA MET A 108 14.90 -1.73 40.35
C MET A 108 14.69 -1.55 41.86
N GLY A 109 13.43 -1.27 42.23
CA GLY A 109 12.99 -1.24 43.63
C GLY A 109 13.29 -2.58 44.32
N GLY A 110 13.97 -2.51 45.45
CA GLY A 110 14.37 -3.66 46.25
C GLY A 110 13.15 -4.43 46.76
N TYR A 111 13.10 -5.71 46.42
CA TYR A 111 12.24 -6.68 47.09
C TYR A 111 12.95 -7.09 48.39
N VAL A 112 12.33 -6.76 49.53
CA VAL A 112 12.83 -7.11 50.86
C VAL A 112 12.42 -8.55 51.14
N ASP A 113 13.37 -9.48 51.14
CA ASP A 113 13.14 -10.82 51.70
C ASP A 113 13.59 -10.83 53.16
N GLU A 114 12.61 -10.67 54.04
CA GLU A 114 12.76 -10.75 55.49
C GLU A 114 12.84 -12.23 55.90
N SER A 115 14.05 -12.80 55.93
CA SER A 115 14.30 -14.09 56.60
C SER A 115 15.76 -14.22 57.03
N ASN A 116 16.16 -13.42 58.02
CA ASN A 116 17.37 -13.66 58.81
C ASN A 116 16.96 -14.18 60.19
N ALA A 117 17.08 -15.48 60.40
CA ALA A 117 17.37 -16.05 61.72
C ALA A 117 17.84 -17.49 61.53
N VAL A 118 19.12 -17.74 61.79
CA VAL A 118 19.55 -18.60 62.89
C VAL A 118 21.08 -18.56 62.99
N THR A 119 21.52 -18.12 64.17
CA THR A 119 22.86 -18.29 64.75
C THR A 119 23.06 -19.74 65.18
#